data_AF-A0A127SB29-F1
#
_entry.id   AF-A0A127SB29-F1
#
_cell.length_a   1.000
_cell.length_b   1.000
_cell.length_c   1.000
_cell.angle_alpha   90.00
_cell.angle_beta   90.00
_cell.angle_gamma   90.00
#
_symmetry.space_group_name_H-M   'P 1'
#
loop_
_entity.id
_entity.type
_entity.pdbx_description
1 polymer ?
#
loop_
_entity_poly.entity_id
_entity_poly.type
_entity_poly.pdbx_seq_one_letter_code
_entity_poly.pdbx_strand_id
1 'polypeptide(L)'
;GRAGRWRRKARAYSRPCSFFLLFFSESALSVPPLPTPAVTLNRHAVWRGFRQLLPISLFVAVFGLAFGLAAVQTGLGGSAIVLMSALVFTGAAQFATLDLWGAQMPLVPLAVTVFAINARHLLMGATLYPWLRHLPPVQRYAVMLVASDANWALSIQALGQNDTNRGLGLLLGG
;
A
#
# COMPACT_ATOMS: atom_id res chain seq x y z
N GLY A 1 -16.24 39.05 11.52
CA GLY A 1 -15.14 39.26 12.48
C GLY A 1 -14.14 38.11 12.46
N ARG A 2 -12.83 38.41 12.55
CA ARG A 2 -11.73 37.43 12.52
C ARG A 2 -11.92 36.24 13.48
N ALA A 3 -12.60 36.45 14.62
CA ALA A 3 -12.94 35.41 15.60
C ALA A 3 -13.85 34.27 15.06
N GLY A 4 -14.75 34.56 14.11
CA GLY A 4 -15.65 33.54 13.53
C GLY A 4 -14.95 32.58 12.55
N ARG A 5 -13.78 32.96 12.03
CA ARG A 5 -12.95 32.13 11.13
C ARG A 5 -12.16 31.08 11.92
N TRP A 6 -11.68 31.44 13.12
CA TRP A 6 -10.96 30.55 14.02
C TRP A 6 -11.84 29.45 14.62
N ARG A 7 -13.09 29.76 15.01
CA ARG A 7 -14.05 28.77 15.51
C ARG A 7 -14.44 27.69 14.49
N ARG A 8 -14.33 27.97 13.17
CA ARG A 8 -14.54 26.98 12.11
C ARG A 8 -13.33 26.08 11.89
N LYS A 9 -12.10 26.62 11.95
CA LYS A 9 -10.87 25.82 11.88
C LYS A 9 -10.73 24.86 13.07
N ALA A 10 -11.02 25.31 14.29
CA ALA A 10 -10.93 24.47 15.48
C ALA A 10 -11.90 23.27 15.45
N ARG A 11 -13.06 23.42 14.81
CA ARG A 11 -14.07 22.35 14.68
C ARG A 11 -13.72 21.32 13.60
N ALA A 12 -12.82 21.65 12.68
CA ALA A 12 -12.25 20.69 11.72
C ALA A 12 -11.16 19.82 12.35
N TYR A 13 -10.43 20.33 13.35
CA TYR A 13 -9.36 19.61 14.06
C TYR A 13 -9.85 18.49 14.99
N SER A 14 -11.14 18.48 15.38
CA SER A 14 -11.66 17.50 16.35
C SER A 14 -12.16 16.19 15.72
N ARG A 15 -12.00 16.01 14.41
CA ARG A 15 -12.38 14.77 13.72
C ARG A 15 -11.11 14.01 13.31
N PRO A 16 -10.89 12.77 13.78
CA PRO A 16 -9.67 12.01 13.48
C PRO A 16 -9.42 11.82 11.97
N CYS A 17 -10.48 11.77 11.14
CA CYS A 17 -10.35 11.75 9.68
C CYS A 17 -9.78 13.04 9.08
N SER A 18 -9.89 14.18 9.77
CA SER A 18 -9.50 15.49 9.22
C SER A 18 -8.01 15.81 9.44
N PHE A 19 -7.38 15.24 10.46
CA PHE A 19 -5.93 15.41 10.69
C PHE A 19 -5.11 14.69 9.61
N PHE A 20 -5.53 13.48 9.24
CA PHE A 20 -4.91 12.72 8.15
C PHE A 20 -5.04 13.43 6.79
N LEU A 21 -6.20 14.04 6.52
CA LEU A 21 -6.43 14.84 5.30
C LEU A 21 -5.67 16.17 5.29
N LEU A 22 -5.41 16.79 6.45
CA LEU A 22 -4.68 18.06 6.54
C LEU A 22 -3.17 17.90 6.39
N PHE A 23 -2.58 16.88 7.03
CA PHE A 23 -1.15 16.55 6.85
C PHE A 23 -0.81 16.26 5.39
N PHE A 24 -1.76 15.71 4.65
CA PHE A 24 -1.70 15.46 3.21
C PHE A 24 -1.99 16.67 2.32
N SER A 25 -2.69 17.67 2.83
CA SER A 25 -3.05 18.85 2.05
C SER A 25 -1.85 19.77 1.82
N GLU A 26 -0.85 19.78 2.71
CA GLU A 26 0.36 20.59 2.54
C GLU A 26 1.37 19.94 1.58
N SER A 27 1.45 18.61 1.52
CA SER A 27 2.32 17.89 0.58
C SER A 27 1.82 17.94 -0.87
N ALA A 28 0.58 18.38 -1.09
CA ALA A 28 -0.05 18.47 -2.41
C ALA A 28 0.27 19.77 -3.19
N LEU A 29 1.06 20.69 -2.61
CA LEU A 29 1.32 22.03 -3.19
C LEU A 29 2.30 22.05 -4.37
N SER A 30 2.96 20.94 -4.70
CA SER A 30 3.93 20.86 -5.81
C SER A 30 3.47 20.01 -7.01
N VAL A 31 2.31 19.37 -6.94
CA VAL A 31 1.79 18.55 -8.04
C VAL A 31 0.99 19.46 -8.98
N PRO A 32 1.39 19.62 -10.26
CA PRO A 32 0.62 20.41 -11.21
C PRO A 32 -0.81 19.86 -11.29
N PRO A 33 -1.85 20.70 -11.42
CA PRO A 33 -3.22 20.24 -11.62
C PRO A 33 -3.24 19.42 -12.90
N LEU A 34 -3.39 18.10 -12.74
CA LEU A 34 -3.45 17.19 -13.88
C LEU A 34 -4.70 17.52 -14.69
N PRO A 35 -4.63 17.44 -16.04
CA PRO A 35 -5.84 17.39 -16.86
C PRO A 35 -6.73 16.29 -16.28
N THR A 36 -8.05 16.49 -16.30
CA THR A 36 -9.03 15.52 -15.82
C THR A 36 -9.52 14.64 -16.97
N PRO A 37 -8.74 13.65 -17.48
CA PRO A 37 -9.38 12.56 -18.17
C PRO A 37 -10.24 11.82 -17.13
N ALA A 38 -11.40 11.32 -17.54
CA ALA A 38 -12.19 10.44 -16.70
C ALA A 38 -11.30 9.27 -16.24
N VAL A 39 -10.92 9.30 -14.96
CA VAL A 39 -10.06 8.30 -14.33
C VAL A 39 -10.85 6.99 -14.32
N THR A 40 -10.50 6.07 -15.23
CA THR A 40 -11.24 4.82 -15.42
C THR A 40 -10.29 3.62 -15.41
N LEU A 41 -10.69 2.58 -14.68
CA LEU A 41 -9.96 1.31 -14.66
C LEU A 41 -10.26 0.55 -15.96
N ASN A 42 -9.32 0.54 -16.89
CA ASN A 42 -9.44 -0.19 -18.14
C ASN A 42 -8.90 -1.62 -18.01
N ARG A 43 -9.72 -2.63 -18.33
CA ARG A 43 -9.33 -4.06 -18.29
C ARG A 43 -8.08 -4.36 -19.12
N HIS A 44 -7.92 -3.74 -20.29
CA HIS A 44 -6.73 -3.93 -21.12
C HIS A 44 -5.45 -3.38 -20.45
N ALA A 45 -5.57 -2.26 -19.74
CA ALA A 45 -4.44 -1.67 -19.02
C ALA A 45 -4.04 -2.54 -17.81
N VAL A 46 -5.03 -3.07 -17.08
CA VAL A 46 -4.83 -4.02 -15.98
C VAL A 46 -4.13 -5.29 -16.47
N TRP A 47 -4.62 -5.90 -17.56
CA TRP A 47 -3.99 -7.09 -18.13
C TRP A 47 -2.55 -6.86 -18.62
N ARG A 48 -2.28 -5.67 -19.18
CA ARG A 48 -0.93 -5.28 -19.57
C ARG A 48 -0.03 -5.12 -18.36
N GLY A 49 -0.52 -4.50 -17.29
CA GLY A 49 0.18 -4.38 -16.01
C GLY A 49 0.55 -5.74 -15.42
N PHE A 50 -0.43 -6.67 -15.40
CA PHE A 50 -0.22 -8.05 -14.96
C PHE A 50 0.91 -8.75 -15.71
N ARG A 51 0.88 -8.69 -17.05
CA ARG A 51 1.95 -9.27 -17.88
C ARG A 51 3.32 -8.64 -17.64
N GLN A 52 3.35 -7.35 -17.32
CA GLN A 52 4.60 -6.63 -17.05
C GLN A 52 5.20 -7.03 -15.69
N LEU A 53 4.36 -7.40 -14.72
CA LEU A 53 4.78 -7.75 -13.36
C LEU A 53 5.02 -9.25 -13.15
N LEU A 54 4.56 -10.09 -14.07
CA LEU A 54 4.76 -11.55 -14.09
C LEU A 54 6.21 -12.01 -13.77
N PRO A 55 7.27 -11.42 -14.35
CA PRO A 55 8.65 -11.79 -14.01
C PRO A 55 9.01 -11.50 -12.54
N ILE A 56 8.49 -10.41 -11.99
CA ILE A 56 8.70 -10.03 -10.59
C ILE A 56 7.91 -10.97 -9.67
N SER A 57 6.68 -11.35 -10.06
CA SER A 57 5.87 -12.32 -9.32
C SER A 57 6.56 -13.68 -9.18
N LEU A 58 7.33 -14.12 -10.19
CA LEU A 58 8.11 -15.36 -10.10
C LEU A 58 9.15 -15.30 -8.97
N PHE A 59 9.84 -14.16 -8.82
CA PHE A 59 10.77 -13.95 -7.71
C PHE A 59 10.05 -14.00 -6.36
N VAL A 60 8.88 -13.36 -6.25
CA VAL A 60 8.06 -13.41 -5.03
C VAL A 60 7.63 -14.84 -4.69
N ALA A 61 7.29 -15.65 -5.69
CA ALA A 61 6.95 -17.06 -5.48
C ALA A 61 8.13 -17.87 -4.91
N VAL A 62 9.34 -17.69 -5.47
CA VAL A 62 10.57 -18.33 -4.94
C VAL A 62 10.85 -17.88 -3.51
N PHE A 63 10.67 -16.60 -3.20
CA PHE A 63 10.81 -16.07 -1.85
C PHE A 63 9.79 -16.67 -0.87
N GLY A 64 8.53 -16.83 -1.31
CA GLY A 64 7.48 -17.49 -0.52
C GLY A 64 7.80 -18.96 -0.20
N LEU A 65 8.41 -19.68 -1.15
CA LEU A 65 8.90 -21.05 -0.90
C LEU A 65 10.01 -21.07 0.17
N ALA A 66 10.95 -20.13 0.10
CA ALA A 66 12.01 -20.00 1.10
C ALA A 66 11.42 -19.70 2.50
N PHE A 67 10.42 -18.83 2.59
CA PHE A 67 9.69 -18.57 3.84
C PHE A 67 9.02 -19.84 4.37
N GLY A 68 8.29 -20.58 3.53
CA GLY A 68 7.64 -21.82 3.94
C GLY A 68 8.63 -22.83 4.52
N LEU A 69 9.79 -22.98 3.88
CA LEU A 69 10.87 -23.86 4.35
C LEU A 69 11.44 -23.41 5.70
N ALA A 70 11.67 -22.10 5.89
CA ALA A 70 12.15 -21.54 7.15
C ALA A 70 11.10 -21.67 8.27
N ALA A 71 9.82 -21.42 7.97
CA ALA A 71 8.75 -21.48 8.94
C ALA A 71 8.55 -22.89 9.51
N VAL A 72 8.69 -23.93 8.67
CA VAL A 72 8.64 -25.34 9.12
C VAL A 72 9.74 -25.64 10.15
N GLN A 73 10.93 -25.04 10.01
CA GLN A 73 12.05 -25.23 10.94
C GLN A 73 11.81 -24.59 12.32
N THR A 74 10.96 -23.57 12.41
CA THR A 74 10.62 -22.90 13.68
C THR A 74 9.57 -23.63 14.53
N GLY A 75 9.04 -24.76 14.04
CA GLY A 75 7.98 -25.51 14.72
C GLY A 75 6.59 -24.87 14.62
N LEU A 76 6.41 -23.90 13.72
CA LEU A 76 5.10 -23.32 13.40
C LEU A 76 4.19 -24.38 12.77
N GLY A 77 2.93 -24.44 13.22
CA GLY A 77 1.95 -25.37 12.65
C GLY A 77 1.66 -25.04 11.18
N GLY A 78 1.57 -26.07 10.33
CA GLY A 78 1.42 -25.90 8.87
C GLY A 78 0.23 -25.00 8.45
N SER A 79 -0.88 -25.05 9.19
CA SER A 79 -2.02 -24.16 8.95
C SER A 79 -1.72 -22.68 9.23
N ALA A 80 -0.95 -22.38 10.28
CA ALA A 80 -0.51 -21.03 10.61
C ALA A 80 0.49 -20.49 9.58
N ILE A 81 1.38 -21.34 9.05
CA ILE A 81 2.30 -20.99 7.95
C ILE A 81 1.49 -20.58 6.71
N VAL A 82 0.51 -21.40 6.29
CA VAL A 82 -0.34 -21.11 5.14
C VAL A 82 -1.17 -19.84 5.35
N LEU A 83 -1.73 -19.64 6.56
CA LEU A 83 -2.47 -18.43 6.89
C LEU A 83 -1.59 -17.18 6.87
N MET A 84 -0.35 -17.25 7.38
CA MET A 84 0.59 -16.14 7.29
C MET A 84 0.96 -15.84 5.83
N SER A 85 1.21 -16.87 5.01
CA SER A 85 1.47 -16.69 3.58
C SER A 85 0.29 -16.10 2.81
N ALA A 86 -0.95 -16.44 3.18
CA ALA A 86 -2.15 -15.95 2.52
C ALA A 86 -2.59 -14.54 2.97
N LEU A 87 -2.39 -14.20 4.26
CA LEU A 87 -2.90 -12.96 4.86
C LEU A 87 -1.84 -11.87 5.01
N VAL A 88 -0.56 -12.23 5.14
CA VAL A 88 0.54 -11.28 5.31
C VAL A 88 1.25 -11.11 3.97
N PHE A 89 0.86 -10.08 3.21
CA PHE A 89 1.49 -9.74 1.93
C PHE A 89 2.94 -9.25 2.05
N THR A 90 3.39 -8.95 3.27
CA THR A 90 4.72 -8.38 3.51
C THR A 90 5.69 -9.46 3.98
N GLY A 91 6.47 -10.01 3.06
CA GLY A 91 7.45 -11.08 3.34
C GLY A 91 8.46 -10.73 4.44
N ALA A 92 8.93 -9.49 4.52
CA ALA A 92 9.82 -9.03 5.59
C ALA A 92 9.20 -9.15 7.00
N ALA A 93 7.89 -8.89 7.12
CA ALA A 93 7.19 -9.03 8.39
C ALA A 93 7.03 -10.52 8.79
N GLN A 94 6.90 -11.41 7.80
CA GLN A 94 6.83 -12.85 8.04
C GLN A 94 8.14 -13.38 8.62
N PHE A 95 9.29 -13.05 8.01
CA PHE A 95 10.61 -13.44 8.53
C PHE A 95 10.93 -12.80 9.89
N ALA A 96 10.62 -11.51 10.08
CA ALA A 96 10.77 -10.86 11.39
C ALA A 96 9.90 -11.52 12.49
N THR A 97 8.77 -12.11 12.10
CA THR A 97 7.94 -12.89 13.02
C THR A 97 8.61 -14.22 13.36
N LEU A 98 9.22 -14.91 12.39
CA LEU A 98 9.99 -16.14 12.62
C LEU A 98 11.17 -15.91 13.55
N ASP A 99 11.89 -14.79 13.39
CA ASP A 99 13.04 -14.44 14.24
C ASP A 99 12.66 -14.24 15.71
N LEU A 100 11.41 -13.82 15.96
CA LEU A 100 10.85 -13.57 17.29
C LEU A 100 9.97 -14.72 17.79
N TRP A 101 9.87 -15.82 17.03
CA TRP A 101 8.98 -16.94 17.33
C TRP A 101 9.57 -17.83 18.43
N GLY A 102 8.86 -17.97 19.55
CA GLY A 102 9.33 -18.75 20.70
C GLY A 102 8.43 -18.62 21.94
N ALA A 103 8.87 -19.21 23.06
CA ALA A 103 8.07 -19.33 24.29
C ALA A 103 7.69 -17.98 24.94
N GLN A 104 8.47 -16.92 24.74
CA GLN A 104 8.14 -15.56 25.19
C GLN A 104 8.15 -14.57 24.02
N MET A 105 7.12 -14.61 23.18
CA MET A 105 7.00 -13.70 22.04
C MET A 105 6.77 -12.25 22.51
N PRO A 106 7.72 -11.33 22.30
CA PRO A 106 7.59 -9.97 22.80
C PRO A 106 6.67 -9.18 21.86
N LEU A 107 5.36 -9.17 22.18
CA LEU A 107 4.31 -8.60 21.33
C LEU A 107 4.53 -7.12 20.97
N VAL A 108 5.07 -6.32 21.89
CA VAL A 108 5.31 -4.89 21.66
C VAL A 108 6.45 -4.67 20.64
N PRO A 109 7.66 -5.21 20.84
CA PRO A 109 8.71 -5.19 19.81
C PRO A 109 8.26 -5.72 18.46
N LEU A 110 7.53 -6.85 18.42
CA LEU A 110 6.99 -7.39 17.18
C LEU A 110 6.04 -6.39 16.49
N ALA A 111 5.09 -5.82 17.22
CA ALA A 111 4.15 -4.85 16.67
C ALA A 111 4.87 -3.61 16.13
N VAL A 112 5.89 -3.12 16.82
CA VAL A 112 6.73 -2.00 16.36
C VAL A 112 7.48 -2.36 15.09
N THR A 113 8.11 -3.55 15.04
CA THR A 113 8.83 -4.03 13.85
C THR A 113 7.90 -4.19 12.66
N VAL A 114 6.75 -4.86 12.84
CA VAL A 114 5.75 -5.03 11.79
C VAL A 114 5.21 -3.68 11.33
N PHE A 115 4.90 -2.77 12.24
CA PHE A 115 4.46 -1.41 11.90
C PHE A 115 5.54 -0.67 11.10
N ALA A 116 6.79 -0.68 11.56
CA ALA A 116 7.91 -0.02 10.89
C ALA A 116 8.12 -0.56 9.46
N ILE A 117 8.06 -1.88 9.28
CA ILE A 117 8.15 -2.53 7.97
C ILE A 117 6.96 -2.12 7.08
N ASN A 118 5.75 -2.02 7.63
CA ASN A 118 4.54 -1.72 6.85
C ASN A 118 4.29 -0.22 6.63
N ALA A 119 4.98 0.67 7.35
CA ALA A 119 4.83 2.12 7.24
C ALA A 119 5.03 2.63 5.79
N ARG A 120 5.78 1.89 4.97
CA ARG A 120 5.91 2.14 3.52
C ARG A 120 4.57 2.24 2.78
N HIS A 121 3.55 1.47 3.19
CA HIS A 121 2.24 1.52 2.54
C HIS A 121 1.53 2.85 2.80
N LEU A 122 1.80 3.51 3.93
CA LEU A 122 1.29 4.86 4.19
C LEU A 122 1.91 5.86 3.21
N LEU A 123 3.21 5.75 2.93
CA LEU A 123 3.91 6.59 1.96
C LEU A 123 3.48 6.30 0.51
N MET A 124 3.26 5.03 0.16
CA MET A 124 2.73 4.64 -1.14
C MET A 124 1.31 5.18 -1.37
N GLY A 125 0.42 5.03 -0.38
CA GLY A 125 -0.90 5.66 -0.42
C GLY A 125 -0.79 7.18 -0.51
N ALA A 126 0.27 7.76 0.09
CA ALA A 126 0.46 9.19 0.09
C ALA A 126 0.78 9.78 -1.26
N THR A 127 1.75 9.19 -1.90
CA THR A 127 2.18 9.54 -3.24
C THR A 127 1.07 9.31 -4.27
N LEU A 128 0.21 8.30 -4.10
CA LEU A 128 -0.88 7.99 -5.05
C LEU A 128 -2.17 8.80 -4.85
N TYR A 129 -2.33 9.48 -3.72
CA TYR A 129 -3.55 10.20 -3.37
C TYR A 129 -4.06 11.19 -4.43
N PRO A 130 -3.20 12.01 -5.11
CA PRO A 130 -3.66 12.94 -6.14
C PRO A 130 -4.45 12.27 -7.27
N TRP A 131 -4.09 11.03 -7.62
CA TRP A 131 -4.73 10.25 -8.68
C TRP A 131 -5.91 9.41 -8.17
N LEU A 132 -5.79 8.82 -6.97
CA LEU A 132 -6.81 7.93 -6.43
C LEU A 132 -8.02 8.65 -5.80
N ARG A 133 -7.89 9.93 -5.41
CA ARG A 133 -8.96 10.72 -4.77
C ARG A 133 -10.21 10.90 -5.63
N HIS A 134 -10.16 10.56 -6.92
CA HIS A 134 -11.27 10.67 -7.86
C HIS A 134 -12.00 9.33 -8.07
N LEU A 135 -11.40 8.21 -7.67
CA LEU A 135 -12.03 6.88 -7.77
C LEU A 135 -13.08 6.66 -6.67
N PRO A 136 -14.07 5.76 -6.86
CA PRO A 136 -14.96 5.35 -5.78
C PRO A 136 -14.17 4.65 -4.65
N PRO A 137 -14.62 4.73 -3.37
CA PRO A 137 -13.88 4.20 -2.22
C PRO A 137 -13.48 2.73 -2.38
N VAL A 138 -14.37 1.89 -2.91
CA VAL A 138 -14.12 0.46 -3.14
C VAL A 138 -12.91 0.24 -4.05
N GLN A 139 -12.78 1.03 -5.12
CA GLN A 139 -11.64 0.92 -6.03
C GLN A 139 -10.35 1.44 -5.37
N ARG A 140 -10.42 2.48 -4.53
CA ARG A 140 -9.25 2.95 -3.77
C ARG A 140 -8.71 1.87 -2.85
N TYR A 141 -9.61 1.23 -2.09
CA TYR A 141 -9.22 0.14 -1.20
C TYR A 141 -8.70 -1.07 -1.99
N ALA A 142 -9.33 -1.43 -3.11
CA ALA A 142 -8.86 -2.52 -3.96
C ALA A 142 -7.44 -2.25 -4.49
N VAL A 143 -7.16 -1.04 -4.98
CA VAL A 143 -5.82 -0.64 -5.44
C VAL A 143 -4.80 -0.70 -4.29
N MET A 144 -5.16 -0.22 -3.09
CA MET A 144 -4.26 -0.27 -1.94
C MET A 144 -4.04 -1.68 -1.40
N LEU A 145 -5.00 -2.59 -1.57
CA LEU A 145 -4.87 -3.99 -1.14
C LEU A 145 -3.77 -4.72 -1.93
N VAL A 146 -3.63 -4.40 -3.22
CA VAL A 146 -2.66 -5.04 -4.12
C VAL A 146 -1.39 -4.20 -4.31
N ALA A 147 -1.27 -3.04 -3.66
CA ALA A 147 -0.11 -2.18 -3.81
C ALA A 147 1.16 -2.83 -3.26
N SER A 148 2.19 -2.88 -4.10
CA SER A 148 3.54 -3.39 -3.81
C SER A 148 4.59 -2.40 -4.31
N ASP A 149 5.84 -2.48 -3.84
CA ASP A 149 6.88 -1.54 -4.28
C ASP A 149 7.06 -1.56 -5.80
N ALA A 150 6.93 -2.73 -6.42
CA ALA A 150 7.10 -2.92 -7.85
C ALA A 150 5.99 -2.24 -8.66
N ASN A 151 4.72 -2.52 -8.33
CA ASN A 151 3.61 -1.92 -9.07
C ASN A 151 3.47 -0.43 -8.76
N TRP A 152 3.77 0.00 -7.53
CA TRP A 152 3.80 1.39 -7.12
C TRP A 152 4.86 2.17 -7.91
N ALA A 153 6.11 1.68 -7.96
CA ALA A 153 7.20 2.37 -8.65
C ALA A 153 6.92 2.55 -10.14
N LEU A 154 6.46 1.48 -10.81
CA LEU A 154 6.09 1.53 -12.23
C LEU A 154 4.88 2.44 -12.47
N SER A 155 3.93 2.46 -11.54
CA SER A 155 2.75 3.31 -11.67
C SER A 155 3.08 4.79 -11.53
N ILE A 156 3.87 5.20 -10.54
CA ILE A 156 4.26 6.59 -10.33
C ILE A 156 5.05 7.10 -11.54
N GLN A 157 5.89 6.26 -12.14
CA GLN A 157 6.57 6.60 -13.39
C GLN A 157 5.58 6.86 -14.53
N ALA A 158 4.59 5.98 -14.74
CA ALA A 158 3.58 6.14 -15.78
C ALA A 158 2.66 7.35 -15.53
N LEU A 159 2.28 7.58 -14.26
CA LEU A 159 1.47 8.72 -13.83
C LEU A 159 2.21 10.05 -14.02
N GLY A 160 3.53 10.08 -13.79
CA GLY A 160 4.38 11.23 -14.09
C GLY A 160 4.49 11.56 -15.58
N GLN A 161 4.24 10.59 -16.46
CA GLN A 161 4.16 10.76 -17.91
C GLN A 161 2.75 11.15 -18.39
N ASN A 162 1.84 11.52 -17.48
CA ASN A 162 0.42 11.79 -17.72
C ASN A 162 -0.37 10.58 -18.29
N ASP A 163 0.17 9.36 -18.25
CA ASP A 163 -0.55 8.15 -18.66
C ASP A 163 -1.29 7.52 -17.46
N THR A 164 -2.43 8.12 -17.14
CA THR A 164 -3.26 7.70 -16.00
C THR A 164 -3.82 6.28 -16.17
N ASN A 165 -4.20 5.90 -17.39
CA ASN A 165 -4.76 4.56 -17.66
C ASN A 165 -3.71 3.47 -17.44
N ARG A 166 -2.48 3.69 -17.93
CA ARG A 166 -1.37 2.75 -17.69
C ARG A 166 -0.97 2.73 -16.23
N GLY A 167 -0.89 3.89 -15.57
CA GLY A 167 -0.55 3.97 -14.15
C GLY A 167 -1.50 3.17 -13.25
N LEU A 168 -2.80 3.35 -13.42
CA LEU A 168 -3.80 2.59 -12.67
C LEU A 168 -3.84 1.11 -13.06
N GLY A 169 -3.62 0.82 -14.35
CA GLY A 169 -3.52 -0.56 -14.85
C GLY A 169 -2.34 -1.31 -14.23
N LEU A 170 -1.19 -0.64 -14.05
CA LEU A 170 -0.03 -1.20 -13.36
C LEU A 170 -0.32 -1.43 -11.87
N LEU A 171 -0.97 -0.48 -11.20
CA LEU A 171 -1.32 -0.62 -9.79
C LEU A 171 -2.24 -1.80 -9.51
N LEU A 172 -3.29 -1.95 -10.30
CA LEU A 172 -4.34 -2.95 -10.04
C LEU A 172 -4.08 -4.29 -10.73
N GLY A 173 -3.27 -4.30 -11.79
CA GLY A 173 -2.87 -5.52 -12.49
C GLY A 173 -1.69 -6.23 -11.84
N GLY A 174 -1.02 -5.58 -10.89
CA GLY A 174 0.16 -6.11 -10.21
C GLY A 174 -0.09 -7.05 -9.06
#